data_AF-A0A956SV00-F1
#
_entry.id   AF-A0A956SV00-F1
#
_cell.length_a   1.000
_cell.length_b   1.000
_cell.length_c   1.000
_cell.angle_alpha   90.00
_cell.angle_beta   90.00
_cell.angle_gamma   90.00
#
_symmetry.space_group_name_H-M   'P 1'
#
loop_
_entity.id
_entity.type
_entity.pdbx_description
1 polymer ?
#
loop_
_entity_poly.entity_id
_entity_poly.type
_entity_poly.pdbx_seq_one_letter_code
_entity_poly.pdbx_strand_id
1 'polypeptide(L)' 'GTYWWCACGLSKNQPFCDSSHKGQPFSPKKFVLTEKKRVALCRCKRTGNAPYCDGTHAKLPK' A
#
# COMPACT_ATOMS: atom_id res chain seq x y z
N GLY A 1 -8.46 -8.11 10.72
CA GLY A 1 -7.46 -7.41 11.53
C GLY A 1 -7.23 -5.99 11.05
N THR A 2 -6.45 -5.23 11.82
CA THR A 2 -5.93 -3.91 11.42
C THR A 2 -4.60 -4.10 10.69
N TYR A 3 -4.41 -3.40 9.59
CA TYR A 3 -3.21 -3.46 8.77
C TYR A 3 -2.73 -2.05 8.41
N TRP A 4 -1.45 -1.96 8.05
CA TRP A 4 -0.81 -0.71 7.64
C TRP A 4 -0.20 -0.89 6.26
N TRP A 5 -0.75 -0.19 5.28
CA TRP A 5 -0.26 -0.20 3.90
C TRP A 5 0.94 0.73 3.76
N CYS A 6 1.99 0.25 3.07
CA CYS A 6 3.17 1.06 2.78
C CYS A 6 2.84 2.09 1.69
N ALA A 7 2.93 3.38 2.03
CA ALA A 7 2.78 4.49 1.09
C ALA A 7 4.11 4.94 0.46
N CYS A 8 5.26 4.73 1.13
CA CYS A 8 6.56 5.24 0.68
C CYS A 8 7.22 4.42 -0.45
N GLY A 9 6.77 3.18 -0.68
CA GLY A 9 7.39 2.26 -1.66
C GLY A 9 8.66 1.53 -1.18
N LEU A 10 9.26 1.94 -0.06
CA LEU A 10 10.56 1.43 0.40
C LEU A 10 10.51 0.19 1.28
N SER A 11 9.31 -0.22 1.70
CA SER A 11 9.16 -1.39 2.57
C SER A 11 9.69 -2.65 1.90
N LYS A 12 10.38 -3.50 2.67
CA LYS A 12 10.75 -4.87 2.29
C LYS A 12 9.60 -5.86 2.50
N ASN A 13 8.59 -5.48 3.28
CA ASN A 13 7.39 -6.28 3.56
C ASN A 13 6.18 -5.85 2.71
N GLN A 14 6.39 -5.46 1.45
CA GLN A 14 5.30 -5.02 0.57
C GLN A 14 4.19 -6.08 0.49
N PRO A 15 2.91 -5.68 0.56
CA PRO A 15 2.40 -4.29 0.47
C PRO A 15 2.30 -3.54 1.81
N PHE A 16 2.75 -4.15 2.92
CA PHE A 16 2.59 -3.61 4.26
C PHE A 16 3.76 -2.71 4.67
N CYS A 17 3.54 -1.90 5.70
CA CYS A 17 4.57 -1.06 6.29
C CYS A 17 5.47 -1.86 7.24
N ASP A 18 6.78 -1.62 7.18
CA ASP A 18 7.83 -2.14 8.06
C ASP A 18 8.68 -1.02 8.68
N SER A 19 8.16 0.20 8.72
CA SER A 19 8.84 1.41 9.20
C SER A 19 9.97 1.95 8.32
N SER A 20 10.20 1.43 7.10
CA SER A 20 11.20 2.02 6.17
C SER A 20 10.89 3.45 5.69
N HIS A 21 9.75 4.04 6.07
CA HIS A 21 9.38 5.41 5.74
C HIS A 21 9.98 6.47 6.68
N LYS A 22 10.67 6.07 7.76
CA LYS A 22 11.29 7.00 8.71
C LYS A 22 12.23 7.98 8.00
N GLY A 23 12.10 9.28 8.29
CA GLY A 23 12.89 10.34 7.65
C GLY A 23 12.34 10.84 6.30
N GLN A 24 11.15 10.39 5.89
CA GLN A 24 10.48 10.82 4.66
C GLN A 24 9.09 11.39 4.96
N PRO A 25 8.49 12.19 4.05
CA PRO A 25 7.17 12.79 4.27
C PRO A 25 6.00 11.79 4.17
N PHE A 26 6.27 10.50 4.01
CA PHE A 26 5.25 9.48 3.80
C PHE A 26 4.89 8.78 5.11
N SER A 27 3.59 8.71 5.41
CA SER A 27 3.06 7.89 6.50
C SER A 27 2.28 6.68 5.94
N PRO A 28 2.33 5.52 6.61
CA PRO A 28 1.55 4.35 6.19
C PRO A 28 0.05 4.60 6.37
N LYS A 29 -0.77 4.02 5.48
CA LYS A 29 -2.23 4.13 5.59
C LYS A 29 -2.81 2.95 6.36
N LYS A 30 -3.48 3.23 7.47
CA LYS A 30 -4.23 2.23 8.24
C LYS A 30 -5.45 1.78 7.44
N PHE A 31 -5.72 0.48 7.43
CA PHE A 31 -6.98 -0.07 6.94
C PHE A 31 -7.38 -1.29 7.78
N VAL A 32 -8.68 -1.59 7.78
CA VAL A 32 -9.25 -2.66 8.60
C VAL A 32 -9.97 -3.65 7.69
N LEU A 33 -9.69 -4.93 7.88
CA LEU A 33 -10.48 -6.02 7.29
C LEU A 33 -11.22 -6.72 8.44
N THR A 34 -12.53 -6.59 8.49
CA THR A 34 -13.39 -7.22 9.51
C THR A 34 -13.63 -8.70 9.21
N GLU A 35 -13.52 -9.10 7.95
CA GLU A 35 -13.78 -10.45 7.46
C GLU A 35 -12.61 -10.99 6.65
N LYS A 36 -12.50 -12.32 6.60
CA LYS A 36 -11.49 -13.01 5.80
C LYS A 36 -11.89 -12.97 4.33
N LYS A 37 -11.27 -12.05 3.58
CA LYS A 37 -11.46 -11.92 2.13
C LYS A 37 -10.15 -11.67 1.40
N ARG A 38 -10.12 -11.99 0.12
CA ARG A 38 -9.01 -11.62 -0.77
C ARG A 38 -9.24 -10.18 -1.23
N VAL A 39 -8.18 -9.37 -1.19
CA VAL A 39 -8.18 -7.99 -1.67
C VAL A 39 -6.91 -7.74 -2.48
N ALA A 40 -7.01 -6.89 -3.49
CA ALA A 40 -5.84 -6.43 -4.25
C ALA A 40 -5.33 -5.13 -3.63
N LEU A 41 -4.09 -5.14 -3.11
CA LEU A 41 -3.44 -3.97 -2.54
C LEU A 41 -2.45 -3.35 -3.53
N CYS A 42 -2.36 -2.02 -3.54
CA CYS A 42 -1.50 -1.31 -4.46
C CYS A 42 -0.01 -1.48 -4.11
N ARG A 43 0.79 -1.92 -5.09
CA ARG A 43 2.26 -2.00 -4.97
C ARG A 43 3.00 -0.89 -5.71
N CYS A 44 2.44 -0.33 -6.78
CA CYS A 44 3.07 0.75 -7.55
C CYS A 44 3.03 2.13 -6.88
N LYS A 45 2.23 2.30 -5.82
CA LYS A 45 2.03 3.54 -5.05
C LYS A 45 1.41 4.70 -5.84
N ARG A 46 0.79 4.41 -6.99
CA ARG A 46 0.08 5.37 -7.86
C ARG A 46 -1.44 5.21 -7.87
N THR A 47 -2.01 4.36 -7.00
CA THR A 47 -3.47 4.19 -6.92
C THR A 47 -4.17 5.47 -6.47
N GLY A 48 -5.29 5.80 -7.10
CA GLY A 48 -6.25 6.80 -6.61
C GLY A 48 -7.15 6.26 -5.49
N ASN A 49 -7.20 4.93 -5.30
CA ASN A 49 -8.06 4.25 -4.33
C ASN A 49 -7.24 3.55 -3.22
N ALA A 50 -6.27 4.24 -2.63
CA ALA A 50 -5.41 3.65 -1.61
C ALA A 50 -6.21 3.14 -0.39
N PRO A 51 -5.90 1.95 0.15
CA PRO A 51 -4.72 1.12 -0.14
C PRO A 51 -4.89 0.12 -1.29
N TYR A 52 -6.06 0.10 -1.95
CA TYR A 52 -6.45 -0.89 -2.94
C TYR A 52 -5.84 -0.64 -4.31
N CYS A 53 -5.68 -1.70 -5.09
CA CYS A 53 -5.31 -1.60 -6.49
C CYS A 53 -6.51 -1.14 -7.31
N ASP A 54 -6.31 -0.15 -8.18
CA ASP A 54 -7.28 0.39 -9.13
C ASP A 54 -6.86 0.17 -10.59
N GLY A 55 -5.83 -0.66 -10.81
CA GLY A 55 -5.28 -0.91 -12.14
C GLY A 55 -4.34 0.16 -12.70
N THR A 56 -4.10 1.29 -11.99
CA THR A 56 -3.25 2.38 -12.49
C THR A 56 -1.85 1.91 -12.91
N HIS A 57 -1.31 0.88 -12.26
CA HIS A 57 0.00 0.29 -12.59
C HIS A 57 0.11 -0.22 -14.03
N ALA A 58 -0.99 -0.61 -14.67
CA ALA A 58 -0.98 -1.11 -16.05
C ALA A 58 -0.66 -0.02 -17.09
N LYS A 59 -0.79 1.27 -16.70
CA LYS A 59 -0.53 2.42 -17.57
C LYS A 59 0.79 3.13 -17.25
N LEU A 60 1.54 2.64 -16.27
CA LEU A 60 2.84 3.24 -15.91
C LEU A 60 3.92 2.74 -16.87
N PRO A 61 4.96 3.56 -17.14
CA PRO A 61 6.17 3.07 -17.79
C PRO A 61 6.72 1.85 -17.05
N LYS A 62 7.22 0.88 -17.82
CA LYS A 62 7.90 -0.30 -17.26
C LYS A 62 9.26 0.08 -16.68
#